data_AF-A0A0M3IV55-F1
#
_entry.id   AF-A0A0M3IV55-F1
#
_cell.length_a   1.000
_cell.length_b   1.000
_cell.length_c   1.000
_cell.angle_alpha   90.00
_cell.angle_beta   90.00
_cell.angle_gamma   90.00
#
_symmetry.space_group_name_H-M   'P 1'
#
loop_
_entity.id
_entity.type
_entity.pdbx_description
1 polymer ?
#
loop_
_entity_poly.entity_id
_entity_poly.type
_entity_poly.pdbx_seq_one_letter_code
_entity_poly.pdbx_strand_id
1 'polypeptide(L)'
;MFEGTIGTVVATLRIVRLLVRHSDSLHALIDAEMRRTNEFLWKDILPQLFARLNHPVAAVRDTLCALLERVAALAPHAVCFPAIVGATQLIVMHSADSDDEDSECEGKDDEIEGDLLDDEKKRRVEQDRSLMYECCRRVVGRLENLYPELVADVSDFVKELQRINMLSEERWTFVLSNLDHEMSRRIAQIEAEKAKTLANDYLTDEEKEIIVKEKTRILYAMVFRILEDLYDRTCVGDVHTVNERQFRDTYKNQIATALDVYKWNKLDPRKAWQPFKQLLIHLTQRCNKRSLQTLQTAEVSPRLLAFCHSHVSVAEIIRHLCRLLNSDISLGYHSHIFVLENNIHSYFLVLSNANKGKSGTL
;
A
#
# COMPACT_ATOMS: atom_id res chain seq x y z
N MET A 1 10.67 -16.61 31.30
CA MET A 1 10.00 -15.32 31.02
C MET A 1 10.92 -14.24 31.56
N PHE A 2 11.86 -13.76 30.74
CA PHE A 2 12.72 -12.63 31.10
C PHE A 2 12.01 -11.38 30.58
N GLU A 3 11.35 -10.63 31.46
CA GLU A 3 10.99 -9.24 31.16
C GLU A 3 12.29 -8.44 31.14
N GLY A 4 12.60 -7.79 30.02
CA GLY A 4 13.73 -6.87 29.95
C GLY A 4 13.55 -5.77 31.00
N THR A 5 14.47 -5.68 31.96
CA THR A 5 14.46 -4.53 32.88
C THR A 5 14.59 -3.24 32.07
N ILE A 6 13.96 -2.15 32.52
CA ILE A 6 14.03 -0.84 31.84
C ILE A 6 15.48 -0.45 31.52
N GLY A 7 16.42 -0.79 32.41
CA GLY A 7 17.86 -0.59 32.18
C GLY A 7 18.41 -1.34 30.97
N THR A 8 17.97 -2.57 30.71
CA THR A 8 18.36 -3.38 29.55
C THR A 8 17.88 -2.75 28.25
N VAL A 9 16.61 -2.33 28.18
CA VAL A 9 16.03 -1.68 26.99
C VAL A 9 16.75 -0.36 26.67
N VAL A 10 17.03 0.45 27.70
CA VAL A 10 17.77 1.70 27.51
C VAL A 10 19.19 1.44 27.01
N ALA A 11 19.87 0.42 27.55
CA ALA A 11 21.22 0.05 27.12
C ALA A 11 21.25 -0.42 25.66
N THR A 12 20.35 -1.33 25.27
CA THR A 12 20.31 -1.85 23.89
C THR A 12 19.97 -0.75 22.88
N LEU A 13 19.02 0.15 23.18
CA LEU A 13 18.72 1.31 22.33
C LEU A 13 19.92 2.25 22.18
N ARG A 14 20.69 2.48 23.26
CA ARG A 14 21.91 3.31 23.18
C ARG A 14 22.97 2.65 22.30
N ILE A 15 23.16 1.34 22.39
CA ILE A 15 24.10 0.59 21.54
C ILE A 15 23.69 0.70 20.07
N VAL A 16 22.41 0.48 19.74
CA VAL A 16 21.90 0.64 18.36
C VAL A 16 22.12 2.07 17.87
N ARG A 17 21.88 3.08 18.72
CA ARG A 17 22.12 4.48 18.37
C ARG A 17 23.60 4.77 18.10
N LEU A 18 24.52 4.18 18.85
CA LEU A 18 25.96 4.29 18.61
C LEU A 18 26.36 3.62 17.29
N LEU A 19 25.84 2.43 17.01
CA LEU A 19 26.07 1.72 15.74
C LEU A 19 25.64 2.57 14.54
N VAL A 20 24.46 3.18 14.63
CA VAL A 20 23.88 4.00 13.55
C VAL A 20 24.58 5.34 13.38
N ARG A 21 25.00 6.00 14.47
CA ARG A 21 25.59 7.36 14.40
C ARG A 21 27.10 7.40 14.23
N HIS A 22 27.80 6.37 14.70
CA HIS A 22 29.26 6.36 14.80
C HIS A 22 29.84 5.08 14.18
N SER A 23 29.23 4.59 13.08
CA SER A 23 29.65 3.37 12.40
C SER A 23 31.11 3.40 11.97
N ASP A 24 31.62 4.56 11.55
CA ASP A 24 32.96 4.68 10.97
C ASP A 24 34.09 4.31 11.94
N SER A 25 33.89 4.55 13.23
CA SER A 25 34.90 4.27 14.28
C SER A 25 34.54 3.09 15.17
N LEU A 26 33.25 2.82 15.38
CA LEU A 26 32.80 1.86 16.40
C LEU A 26 32.21 0.57 15.81
N HIS A 27 31.99 0.48 14.49
CA HIS A 27 31.31 -0.68 13.87
C HIS A 27 31.99 -2.00 14.23
N ALA A 28 33.32 -2.13 14.06
CA ALA A 28 34.02 -3.38 14.30
C ALA A 28 33.88 -3.88 15.76
N LEU A 29 33.97 -2.97 16.72
CA LEU A 29 33.81 -3.29 18.14
C LEU A 29 32.36 -3.69 18.45
N ILE A 30 31.40 -2.90 17.97
CA ILE A 30 29.97 -3.15 18.24
C ILE A 30 29.50 -4.44 17.56
N ASP A 31 29.91 -4.71 16.31
CA ASP A 31 29.56 -5.94 15.60
C ASP A 31 30.09 -7.18 16.32
N ALA A 32 31.34 -7.16 16.76
CA ALA A 32 31.94 -8.25 17.51
C ALA A 32 31.19 -8.53 18.83
N GLU A 33 30.87 -7.48 19.59
CA GLU A 33 30.15 -7.64 20.86
C GLU A 33 28.68 -8.03 20.67
N MET A 34 28.00 -7.47 19.66
CA MET A 34 26.61 -7.84 19.32
C MET A 34 26.51 -9.31 18.90
N ARG A 35 27.51 -9.85 18.19
CA ARG A 35 27.57 -11.29 17.84
C ARG A 35 27.72 -12.21 19.06
N ARG A 36 28.31 -11.71 20.15
CA ARG A 36 28.55 -12.49 21.38
C ARG A 36 27.45 -12.32 22.42
N THR A 37 26.66 -11.25 22.34
CA THR A 37 25.59 -10.99 23.32
C THR A 37 24.40 -11.92 23.11
N ASN A 38 23.70 -12.21 24.21
CA ASN A 38 22.48 -13.01 24.21
C ASN A 38 21.37 -12.32 23.37
N GLU A 39 20.77 -13.09 22.46
CA GLU A 39 19.73 -12.68 21.53
C GLU A 39 18.45 -12.17 22.22
N PHE A 40 18.12 -12.71 23.40
CA PHE A 40 16.89 -12.34 24.13
C PHE A 40 16.88 -10.88 24.60
N LEU A 41 18.05 -10.26 24.77
CA LEU A 41 18.15 -8.85 25.18
C LEU A 41 17.62 -7.89 24.11
N TRP A 42 17.57 -8.35 22.87
CA TRP A 42 17.21 -7.54 21.70
C TRP A 42 15.73 -7.67 21.34
N LYS A 43 15.01 -8.61 21.95
CA LYS A 43 13.60 -8.91 21.62
C LYS A 43 12.67 -7.72 21.85
N ASP A 44 12.89 -6.98 22.93
CA ASP A 44 12.02 -5.87 23.32
C ASP A 44 12.23 -4.62 22.45
N ILE A 45 13.28 -4.59 21.63
CA ILE A 45 13.60 -3.49 20.73
C ILE A 45 13.53 -3.85 19.24
N LEU A 46 12.89 -4.98 18.91
CA LEU A 46 12.72 -5.44 17.54
C LEU A 46 12.13 -4.36 16.60
N PRO A 47 11.06 -3.62 16.97
CA PRO A 47 10.54 -2.56 16.11
C PRO A 47 11.59 -1.50 15.76
N GLN A 48 12.45 -1.14 16.72
CA GLN A 48 13.51 -0.16 16.55
C GLN A 48 14.66 -0.71 15.70
N LEU A 49 14.93 -2.01 15.73
CA LEU A 49 15.90 -2.67 14.85
C LEU A 49 15.40 -2.68 13.39
N PHE A 50 14.14 -3.08 13.17
CA PHE A 50 13.53 -3.08 11.84
C PHE A 50 13.48 -1.67 11.23
N ALA A 51 13.19 -0.64 12.03
CA ALA A 51 13.17 0.76 11.59
C ALA A 51 14.54 1.31 11.14
N ARG A 52 15.63 0.55 11.30
CA ARG A 52 17.00 0.93 10.91
C ARG A 52 17.57 0.09 9.77
N LEU A 53 16.77 -0.78 9.16
CA LEU A 53 17.22 -1.61 8.03
C LEU A 53 17.43 -0.82 6.73
N ASN A 54 16.93 0.41 6.63
CA ASN A 54 17.19 1.31 5.50
C ASN A 54 18.49 2.14 5.65
N HIS A 55 19.36 1.81 6.61
CA HIS A 55 20.58 2.59 6.84
C HIS A 55 21.50 2.61 5.61
N PRO A 56 22.10 3.75 5.22
CA PRO A 56 22.91 3.84 3.99
C PRO A 56 24.17 2.97 4.05
N VAL A 57 24.77 2.80 5.23
CA VAL A 57 25.99 1.99 5.42
C VAL A 57 25.63 0.50 5.43
N ALA A 58 26.12 -0.24 4.43
CA ALA A 58 25.88 -1.69 4.28
C ALA A 58 26.35 -2.50 5.50
N ALA A 59 27.53 -2.19 6.04
CA ALA A 59 28.08 -2.89 7.21
C ALA A 59 27.14 -2.81 8.43
N VAL A 60 26.47 -1.67 8.65
CA VAL A 60 25.46 -1.52 9.71
C VAL A 60 24.25 -2.41 9.44
N ARG A 61 23.75 -2.41 8.20
CA ARG A 61 22.63 -3.28 7.80
C ARG A 61 22.97 -4.76 7.98
N ASP A 62 24.19 -5.17 7.64
CA ASP A 62 24.67 -6.55 7.81
C ASP A 62 24.71 -6.98 9.28
N THR A 63 25.21 -6.10 10.17
CA THR A 63 25.19 -6.35 11.62
C THR A 63 23.76 -6.49 12.14
N LEU A 64 22.84 -5.63 11.71
CA LEU A 64 21.42 -5.70 12.10
C LEU A 64 20.74 -6.96 11.55
N CYS A 65 20.98 -7.32 10.30
CA CYS A 65 20.44 -8.54 9.69
C CYS A 65 20.97 -9.79 10.41
N ALA A 66 22.27 -9.86 10.68
CA ALA A 66 22.86 -10.99 11.40
C ALA A 66 22.29 -11.14 12.82
N LEU A 67 22.03 -10.03 13.51
CA LEU A 67 21.33 -10.06 14.79
C LEU A 67 19.89 -10.58 14.63
N LEU A 68 19.13 -10.05 13.67
CA LEU A 68 17.75 -10.48 13.42
C LEU A 68 17.66 -11.96 13.01
N GLU A 69 18.60 -12.46 12.22
CA GLU A 69 18.72 -13.88 11.85
C GLU A 69 18.95 -14.78 13.08
N ARG A 70 19.75 -14.32 14.05
CA ARG A 70 19.97 -15.03 15.32
C ARG A 70 18.74 -15.00 16.21
N VAL A 71 18.09 -13.84 16.33
CA VAL A 71 16.82 -13.72 17.09
C VAL A 71 15.74 -14.59 16.44
N ALA A 72 15.67 -14.62 15.11
CA ALA A 72 14.75 -15.46 14.34
C ALA A 72 14.94 -16.95 14.60
N ALA A 73 16.17 -17.40 14.85
CA ALA A 73 16.45 -18.80 15.19
C ALA A 73 15.96 -19.22 16.58
N LEU A 74 15.77 -18.27 17.51
CA LEU A 74 15.35 -18.56 18.89
C LEU A 74 13.90 -18.16 19.18
N ALA A 75 13.41 -17.11 18.53
CA ALA A 75 12.08 -16.55 18.70
C ALA A 75 11.47 -16.21 17.32
N PRO A 76 11.23 -17.22 16.46
CA PRO A 76 10.78 -17.01 15.08
C PRO A 76 9.45 -16.24 15.01
N HIS A 77 8.52 -16.50 15.94
CA HIS A 77 7.22 -15.82 16.00
C HIS A 77 7.31 -14.30 16.18
N ALA A 78 8.40 -13.78 16.80
CA ALA A 78 8.58 -12.35 17.02
C ALA A 78 9.15 -11.61 15.79
N VAL A 79 9.83 -12.34 14.89
CA VAL A 79 10.54 -11.76 13.74
C VAL A 79 9.80 -12.04 12.43
N CYS A 80 9.08 -13.16 12.34
CA CYS A 80 8.47 -13.65 11.10
C CYS A 80 7.49 -12.66 10.48
N PHE A 81 6.52 -12.16 11.24
CA PHE A 81 5.55 -11.18 10.74
C PHE A 81 6.19 -9.88 10.23
N PRO A 82 7.00 -9.13 11.03
CA PRO A 82 7.60 -7.88 10.55
C PRO A 82 8.58 -8.10 9.39
N ALA A 83 9.30 -9.22 9.35
CA ALA A 83 10.18 -9.55 8.23
C ALA A 83 9.39 -9.85 6.94
N ILE A 84 8.31 -10.63 7.00
CA ILE A 84 7.45 -10.90 5.83
C ILE A 84 6.79 -9.63 5.34
N VAL A 85 6.25 -8.79 6.23
CA VAL A 85 5.63 -7.51 5.86
C VAL A 85 6.66 -6.59 5.19
N GLY A 86 7.87 -6.47 5.74
CA GLY A 86 8.95 -5.68 5.13
C GLY A 86 9.50 -6.28 3.82
N ALA A 87 9.36 -7.60 3.64
CA ALA A 87 9.70 -8.30 2.40
C ALA A 87 8.50 -8.41 1.43
N THR A 88 7.36 -7.81 1.74
CA THR A 88 6.21 -7.76 0.84
C THR A 88 6.23 -6.42 0.14
N GLN A 89 6.40 -6.43 -1.19
CA GLN A 89 6.15 -5.24 -1.97
C GLN A 89 4.66 -4.91 -1.84
N LEU A 90 4.33 -3.74 -1.31
CA LEU A 90 2.96 -3.25 -1.39
C LEU A 90 2.54 -3.31 -2.85
N ILE A 91 1.41 -3.96 -3.13
CA ILE A 91 0.70 -3.84 -4.41
C ILE A 91 0.14 -2.41 -4.46
N VAL A 92 1.03 -1.42 -4.47
CA VAL A 92 0.70 -0.08 -4.91
C VAL A 92 0.39 -0.31 -6.39
N MET A 93 -0.88 -0.13 -6.74
CA MET A 93 -1.26 0.14 -8.13
C MET A 93 -0.19 1.10 -8.62
N HIS A 94 0.66 0.66 -9.54
CA HIS A 94 1.61 1.56 -10.17
C HIS A 94 0.71 2.63 -10.79
N SER A 95 0.54 3.75 -10.08
CA SER A 95 0.23 5.00 -10.72
C SER A 95 1.42 5.16 -11.65
N ALA A 96 1.21 4.80 -12.90
CA ALA A 96 1.11 5.81 -13.92
C ALA A 96 1.97 7.06 -13.65
N ASP A 97 3.24 6.88 -13.28
CA ASP A 97 4.26 7.87 -13.53
C ASP A 97 4.54 7.73 -15.02
N SER A 98 3.80 8.55 -15.77
CA SER A 98 4.14 8.91 -17.12
C SER A 98 5.51 9.58 -17.09
N ASP A 99 6.54 8.84 -17.46
CA ASP A 99 7.70 9.39 -18.15
C ASP A 99 7.19 10.02 -19.46
N ASP A 100 6.74 11.28 -19.38
CA ASP A 100 6.59 12.16 -20.54
C ASP A 100 7.44 13.42 -20.25
N GLU A 101 8.76 13.25 -20.33
CA GLU A 101 9.66 14.34 -20.66
C GLU A 101 9.35 14.77 -22.10
N ASP A 102 8.49 15.78 -22.28
CA ASP A 102 8.64 16.84 -23.29
C ASP A 102 7.34 17.65 -23.37
N SER A 103 7.32 18.78 -22.67
CA SER A 103 6.47 19.91 -23.03
C SER A 103 7.21 21.19 -22.69
N GLU A 104 8.09 21.62 -23.59
CA GLU A 104 8.59 23.00 -23.60
C GLU A 104 7.41 23.97 -23.66
N CYS A 105 7.10 24.59 -22.53
CA CYS A 105 6.39 25.86 -22.51
C CYS A 105 7.21 26.87 -21.71
N GLU A 106 7.85 27.77 -22.45
CA GLU A 106 8.57 28.92 -21.93
C GLU A 106 7.71 29.74 -20.97
N GLY A 107 8.30 30.08 -19.81
CA GLY A 107 7.89 31.21 -18.97
C GLY A 107 7.36 30.85 -17.59
N LYS A 108 8.27 30.57 -16.64
CA LYS A 108 8.32 31.04 -15.23
C LYS A 108 9.47 30.36 -14.48
N ASP A 109 10.50 31.14 -14.16
CA ASP A 109 11.75 30.68 -13.53
C ASP A 109 11.66 30.23 -12.05
N ASP A 110 10.45 30.12 -11.47
CA ASP A 110 10.26 29.82 -10.04
C ASP A 110 9.58 28.45 -9.74
N GLU A 111 9.12 27.69 -10.74
CA GLU A 111 8.41 26.39 -10.51
C GLU A 111 9.28 25.15 -10.77
N ILE A 112 10.40 25.26 -11.51
CA ILE A 112 11.28 24.13 -11.85
C ILE A 112 12.04 23.58 -10.62
N GLU A 113 12.34 24.44 -9.64
CA GLU A 113 13.04 24.03 -8.41
C GLU A 113 12.16 23.15 -7.50
N GLY A 114 10.84 23.31 -7.55
CA GLY A 114 9.88 22.54 -6.75
C GLY A 114 9.73 21.07 -7.18
N ASP A 115 9.65 20.83 -8.49
CA ASP A 115 9.47 19.47 -9.05
C ASP A 115 10.74 18.62 -8.93
N LEU A 116 11.92 19.19 -9.18
CA LEU A 116 13.21 18.49 -9.02
C LEU A 116 13.47 18.05 -7.56
N LEU A 117 13.03 18.86 -6.59
CA LEU A 117 13.14 18.54 -5.16
C LEU A 117 12.17 17.44 -4.74
N ASP A 118 10.99 17.36 -5.35
CA ASP A 118 10.01 16.30 -5.10
C ASP A 118 10.51 14.96 -5.67
N ASP A 119 11.14 14.98 -6.84
CA ASP A 119 11.66 13.77 -7.47
C ASP A 119 12.88 13.19 -6.74
N GLU A 120 13.81 14.03 -6.27
CA GLU A 120 14.91 13.56 -5.42
C GLU A 120 14.40 12.92 -4.11
N LYS A 121 13.34 13.49 -3.53
CA LYS A 121 12.71 12.93 -2.33
C LYS A 121 12.02 11.60 -2.63
N LYS A 122 11.30 11.46 -3.76
CA LYS A 122 10.72 10.18 -4.20
C LYS A 122 11.78 9.11 -4.40
N ARG A 123 12.89 9.44 -5.07
CA ARG A 123 14.01 8.51 -5.29
C ARG A 123 14.61 8.01 -3.98
N ARG A 124 14.80 8.90 -3.00
CA ARG A 124 15.29 8.52 -1.66
C ARG A 124 14.33 7.59 -0.93
N VAL A 125 13.03 7.86 -0.98
CA VAL A 125 12.02 7.00 -0.37
C VAL A 125 12.01 5.61 -1.00
N GLU A 126 12.10 5.53 -2.34
CA GLU A 126 12.16 4.23 -3.02
C GLU A 126 13.47 3.49 -2.74
N GLN A 127 14.60 4.22 -2.66
CA GLN A 127 15.88 3.64 -2.27
C GLN A 127 15.82 3.07 -0.85
N ASP A 128 15.32 3.84 0.12
CA ASP A 128 15.15 3.39 1.52
C ASP A 128 14.24 2.15 1.59
N ARG A 129 13.18 2.12 0.80
CA ARG A 129 12.26 0.99 0.70
C ARG A 129 12.94 -0.24 0.12
N SER A 130 13.75 -0.07 -0.92
CA SER A 130 14.53 -1.15 -1.54
C SER A 130 15.55 -1.76 -0.57
N LEU A 131 16.30 -0.91 0.17
CA LEU A 131 17.27 -1.37 1.16
C LEU A 131 16.60 -2.18 2.29
N MET A 132 15.49 -1.67 2.83
CA MET A 132 14.75 -2.39 3.86
C MET A 132 14.18 -3.71 3.34
N TYR A 133 13.69 -3.73 2.10
CA TYR A 133 13.16 -4.91 1.44
C TYR A 133 14.22 -6.00 1.25
N GLU A 134 15.43 -5.66 0.81
CA GLU A 134 16.55 -6.59 0.69
C GLU A 134 16.93 -7.22 2.04
N CYS A 135 17.03 -6.40 3.09
CA CYS A 135 17.31 -6.86 4.45
C CYS A 135 16.22 -7.80 4.98
N CYS A 136 14.95 -7.43 4.82
CA CYS A 136 13.83 -8.27 5.25
C CYS A 136 13.79 -9.58 4.48
N ARG A 137 14.01 -9.55 3.15
CA ARG A 137 14.06 -10.75 2.31
C ARG A 137 15.16 -11.71 2.75
N ARG A 138 16.33 -11.19 3.12
CA ARG A 138 17.42 -11.99 3.69
C ARG A 138 16.99 -12.69 4.99
N VAL A 139 16.37 -11.96 5.92
CA VAL A 139 15.88 -12.53 7.19
C VAL A 139 14.77 -13.57 6.93
N VAL A 140 13.86 -13.32 5.99
CA VAL A 140 12.83 -14.29 5.57
C VAL A 140 13.48 -15.56 5.01
N GLY A 141 14.48 -15.44 4.13
CA GLY A 141 15.19 -16.61 3.60
C GLY A 141 15.85 -17.45 4.71
N ARG A 142 16.36 -16.82 5.78
CA ARG A 142 16.84 -17.56 6.95
C ARG A 142 15.70 -18.26 7.70
N LEU A 143 14.57 -17.59 7.88
CA LEU A 143 13.37 -18.16 8.52
C LEU A 143 12.78 -19.33 7.72
N GLU A 144 12.74 -19.25 6.39
CA GLU A 144 12.24 -20.31 5.51
C GLU A 144 13.06 -21.59 5.66
N ASN A 145 14.38 -21.46 5.80
CA ASN A 145 15.27 -22.60 6.01
C ASN A 145 15.09 -23.26 7.38
N LEU A 146 14.71 -22.50 8.42
CA LEU A 146 14.57 -23.00 9.79
C LEU A 146 13.14 -23.44 10.12
N TYR A 147 12.14 -22.72 9.62
CA TYR A 147 10.72 -22.85 9.95
C TYR A 147 9.83 -22.63 8.70
N PRO A 148 9.92 -23.52 7.68
CA PRO A 148 9.22 -23.33 6.41
C PRO A 148 7.69 -23.27 6.56
N GLU A 149 7.11 -24.12 7.41
CA GLU A 149 5.67 -24.12 7.67
C GLU A 149 5.19 -22.81 8.30
N LEU A 150 5.94 -22.29 9.28
CA LEU A 150 5.62 -21.01 9.91
C LEU A 150 5.65 -19.86 8.89
N VAL A 151 6.66 -19.82 8.03
CA VAL A 151 6.76 -18.76 7.02
C VAL A 151 5.63 -18.88 6.01
N ALA A 152 5.26 -20.08 5.60
CA ALA A 152 4.12 -20.31 4.71
C ALA A 152 2.81 -19.80 5.34
N ASP A 153 2.52 -20.22 6.58
CA ASP A 153 1.32 -19.82 7.31
C ASP A 153 1.23 -18.30 7.49
N VAL A 154 2.32 -17.65 7.93
CA VAL A 154 2.35 -16.21 8.16
C VAL A 154 2.30 -15.44 6.86
N SER A 155 2.95 -15.94 5.80
CA SER A 155 2.86 -15.32 4.46
C SER A 155 1.44 -15.35 3.94
N ASP A 156 0.73 -16.48 4.09
CA ASP A 156 -0.65 -16.59 3.66
C ASP A 156 -1.59 -15.75 4.53
N PHE A 157 -1.33 -15.67 5.84
CA PHE A 157 -2.02 -14.74 6.72
C PHE A 157 -1.84 -13.28 6.30
N VAL A 158 -0.61 -12.83 6.00
CA VAL A 158 -0.31 -11.48 5.53
C VAL A 158 -1.00 -11.18 4.20
N LYS A 159 -0.96 -12.12 3.24
CA LYS A 159 -1.66 -11.98 1.95
C LYS A 159 -3.17 -11.82 2.15
N GLU A 160 -3.78 -12.62 3.01
CA GLU A 160 -5.22 -12.52 3.29
C GLU A 160 -5.55 -11.20 4.00
N LEU A 161 -4.74 -10.75 4.97
CA LEU A 161 -4.90 -9.43 5.60
C LEU A 161 -4.82 -8.28 4.60
N GLN A 162 -3.83 -8.31 3.71
CA GLN A 162 -3.68 -7.29 2.65
C GLN A 162 -4.88 -7.30 1.70
N ARG A 163 -5.40 -8.48 1.38
CA ARG A 163 -6.57 -8.63 0.53
C ARG A 163 -7.84 -8.03 1.17
N ILE A 164 -8.04 -8.23 2.48
CA ILE A 164 -9.23 -7.72 3.19
C ILE A 164 -9.09 -6.27 3.66
N ASN A 165 -7.90 -5.67 3.61
CA ASN A 165 -7.66 -4.28 4.02
C ASN A 165 -8.53 -3.29 3.24
N MET A 166 -8.77 -3.56 1.96
CA MET A 166 -9.62 -2.72 1.13
C MET A 166 -10.59 -3.56 0.31
N LEU A 167 -11.87 -3.43 0.61
CA LEU A 167 -12.94 -4.12 -0.10
C LEU A 167 -13.05 -3.59 -1.54
N SER A 168 -13.62 -4.40 -2.44
CA SER A 168 -13.80 -4.03 -3.84
C SER A 168 -14.56 -2.70 -4.00
N GLU A 169 -15.65 -2.49 -3.26
CA GLU A 169 -16.40 -1.22 -3.28
C GLU A 169 -15.54 -0.01 -2.89
N GLU A 170 -14.73 -0.14 -1.84
CA GLU A 170 -13.86 0.93 -1.34
C GLU A 170 -12.75 1.25 -2.33
N ARG A 171 -12.15 0.22 -2.93
CA ARG A 171 -11.12 0.35 -3.96
C ARG A 171 -11.66 1.09 -5.18
N TRP A 172 -12.83 0.69 -5.67
CA TRP A 172 -13.49 1.35 -6.79
C TRP A 172 -13.85 2.80 -6.45
N THR A 173 -14.39 3.07 -5.26
CA THR A 173 -14.71 4.43 -4.83
C THR A 173 -13.47 5.31 -4.77
N PHE A 174 -12.37 4.80 -4.19
CA PHE A 174 -11.11 5.52 -4.09
C PHE A 174 -10.51 5.83 -5.48
N VAL A 175 -10.40 4.82 -6.34
CA VAL A 175 -9.82 4.98 -7.68
C VAL A 175 -10.68 5.94 -8.52
N LEU A 176 -12.01 5.75 -8.54
CA LEU A 176 -12.91 6.63 -9.31
C LEU A 176 -12.90 8.07 -8.78
N SER A 177 -12.82 8.29 -7.47
CA SER A 177 -12.73 9.64 -6.91
C SER A 177 -11.44 10.35 -7.32
N ASN A 178 -10.30 9.65 -7.32
CA ASN A 178 -9.03 10.22 -7.77
C ASN A 178 -9.05 10.50 -9.27
N LEU A 179 -9.56 9.55 -10.06
CA LEU A 179 -9.66 9.70 -11.50
C LEU A 179 -10.68 10.75 -11.92
N ASP A 180 -11.72 11.06 -11.13
CA ASP A 180 -12.68 12.12 -11.46
C ASP A 180 -12.03 13.51 -11.43
N HIS A 181 -11.16 13.76 -10.45
CA HIS A 181 -10.36 14.97 -10.37
C HIS A 181 -9.37 15.07 -11.53
N GLU A 182 -8.67 13.97 -11.81
CA GLU A 182 -7.70 13.90 -12.91
C GLU A 182 -8.37 14.07 -14.28
N MET A 183 -9.53 13.44 -14.48
CA MET A 183 -10.30 13.54 -15.71
C MET A 183 -10.82 14.96 -15.93
N SER A 184 -11.24 15.65 -14.88
CA SER A 184 -11.66 17.06 -14.96
C SER A 184 -10.52 17.96 -15.43
N ARG A 185 -9.30 17.72 -14.94
CA ARG A 185 -8.09 18.44 -15.38
C ARG A 185 -7.74 18.14 -16.85
N ARG A 186 -7.72 16.86 -17.24
CA ARG A 186 -7.43 16.43 -18.62
C ARG A 186 -8.44 16.96 -19.62
N ILE A 187 -9.73 17.00 -19.28
CA ILE A 187 -10.78 17.58 -20.14
C ILE A 187 -10.49 19.06 -20.41
N ALA A 188 -10.16 19.84 -19.37
CA ALA A 188 -9.83 21.26 -19.54
C ALA A 188 -8.58 21.46 -20.42
N GLN A 189 -7.56 20.61 -20.25
CA GLN A 189 -6.35 20.63 -21.08
C GLN A 189 -6.65 20.30 -22.54
N ILE A 190 -7.46 19.27 -22.81
CA ILE A 190 -7.89 18.89 -24.17
C ILE A 190 -8.66 20.04 -24.83
N GLU A 191 -9.55 20.72 -24.10
CA GLU A 191 -10.32 21.86 -24.62
C GLU A 191 -9.42 23.05 -24.98
N ALA A 192 -8.42 23.35 -24.15
CA ALA A 192 -7.45 24.39 -24.42
C ALA A 192 -6.56 24.06 -25.64
N GLU A 193 -6.03 22.84 -25.72
CA GLU A 193 -5.19 22.39 -26.83
C GLU A 193 -5.97 22.32 -28.15
N LYS A 194 -7.23 21.90 -28.09
CA LYS A 194 -8.13 21.94 -29.25
C LYS A 194 -8.32 23.37 -29.76
N ALA A 195 -8.55 24.33 -28.87
CA ALA A 195 -8.70 25.74 -29.24
C ALA A 195 -7.43 26.29 -29.91
N LYS A 196 -6.24 25.98 -29.37
CA LYS A 196 -4.95 26.37 -29.96
C LYS A 196 -4.74 25.75 -31.35
N THR A 197 -5.05 24.46 -31.50
CA THR A 197 -4.89 23.74 -32.77
C THR A 197 -5.82 24.29 -33.86
N LEU A 198 -7.06 24.65 -33.49
CA LEU A 198 -8.02 25.25 -34.42
C LEU A 198 -7.60 26.66 -34.86
N ALA A 199 -6.97 27.44 -33.97
CA ALA A 199 -6.47 28.78 -34.24
C ALA A 199 -5.19 28.82 -35.10
N ASN A 200 -4.59 27.67 -35.42
CA ASN A 200 -3.36 27.63 -36.23
C ASN A 200 -3.69 27.81 -37.73
N ASP A 201 -3.18 28.86 -38.35
CA ASP A 201 -3.45 29.15 -39.77
C ASP A 201 -2.62 28.30 -40.76
N TYR A 202 -1.57 27.62 -40.28
CA TYR A 202 -0.65 26.84 -41.12
C TYR A 202 -1.10 25.40 -41.36
N LEU A 203 -2.13 24.95 -40.66
CA LEU A 203 -2.66 23.58 -40.77
C LEU A 203 -3.96 23.57 -41.55
N THR A 204 -4.13 22.58 -42.42
CA THR A 204 -5.42 22.30 -43.04
C THR A 204 -6.44 21.80 -42.02
N ASP A 205 -7.73 21.94 -42.32
CA ASP A 205 -8.80 21.47 -41.42
C ASP A 205 -8.71 19.96 -41.17
N GLU A 206 -8.24 19.18 -42.15
CA GLU A 206 -8.06 17.74 -42.05
C GLU A 206 -6.89 17.37 -41.12
N GLU A 207 -5.76 18.07 -41.21
CA GLU A 207 -4.62 17.91 -40.29
C GLU A 207 -4.99 18.32 -38.85
N LYS A 208 -5.72 19.43 -38.69
CA LYS A 208 -6.23 19.86 -37.39
C LYS A 208 -7.12 18.78 -36.77
N GLU A 209 -8.00 18.17 -37.55
CA GLU A 209 -8.88 17.10 -37.07
C GLU A 209 -8.09 15.87 -36.62
N ILE A 210 -7.07 15.44 -37.38
CA ILE A 210 -6.20 14.32 -37.02
C ILE A 210 -5.44 14.62 -35.72
N ILE A 211 -4.81 15.79 -35.61
CA ILE A 211 -4.03 16.20 -34.42
C ILE A 211 -4.93 16.24 -33.19
N VAL A 212 -6.10 16.87 -33.28
CA VAL A 212 -7.05 16.95 -32.16
C VAL A 212 -7.50 15.55 -31.76
N LYS A 213 -7.87 14.68 -32.71
CA LYS A 213 -8.28 13.30 -32.41
C LYS A 213 -7.19 12.53 -31.67
N GLU A 214 -5.96 12.60 -32.14
CA GLU A 214 -4.85 11.83 -31.59
C GLU A 214 -4.40 12.37 -30.23
N LYS A 215 -4.24 13.69 -30.08
CA LYS A 215 -3.95 14.32 -28.78
C LYS A 215 -5.02 13.98 -27.75
N THR A 216 -6.31 14.06 -28.14
CA THR A 216 -7.42 13.69 -27.26
C THR A 216 -7.28 12.22 -26.84
N ARG A 217 -7.03 11.31 -27.78
CA ARG A 217 -6.84 9.88 -27.52
C ARG A 217 -5.73 9.60 -26.51
N ILE A 218 -4.54 10.18 -26.72
CA ILE A 218 -3.37 9.98 -25.87
C ILE A 218 -3.67 10.48 -24.46
N LEU A 219 -4.20 11.70 -24.33
CA LEU A 219 -4.38 12.37 -23.04
C LEU A 219 -5.31 11.63 -22.08
N TYR A 220 -6.33 10.91 -22.53
CA TYR A 220 -7.20 10.16 -21.60
C TYR A 220 -7.01 8.64 -21.64
N ALA A 221 -6.29 8.04 -22.60
CA ALA A 221 -6.17 6.58 -22.71
C ALA A 221 -5.61 5.93 -21.42
N MET A 222 -4.65 6.57 -20.77
CA MET A 222 -4.06 6.08 -19.52
C MET A 222 -5.09 5.93 -18.38
N VAL A 223 -6.05 6.86 -18.28
CA VAL A 223 -7.12 6.82 -17.27
C VAL A 223 -7.97 5.55 -17.45
N PHE A 224 -8.32 5.23 -18.68
CA PHE A 224 -9.13 4.05 -18.97
C PHE A 224 -8.33 2.75 -18.88
N ARG A 225 -7.03 2.76 -19.16
CA ARG A 225 -6.15 1.61 -18.89
C ARG A 225 -6.15 1.24 -17.40
N ILE A 226 -6.09 2.22 -16.51
CA ILE A 226 -6.20 1.99 -15.06
C ILE A 226 -7.56 1.35 -14.69
N LEU A 227 -8.64 1.79 -15.33
CA LEU A 227 -9.98 1.24 -15.10
C LEU A 227 -10.16 -0.17 -15.66
N GLU A 228 -9.59 -0.46 -16.83
CA GLU A 228 -9.55 -1.80 -17.42
C GLU A 228 -8.78 -2.76 -16.51
N ASP A 229 -7.57 -2.37 -16.07
CA ASP A 229 -6.76 -3.19 -15.17
C ASP A 229 -7.48 -3.43 -13.82
N LEU A 230 -8.21 -2.43 -13.31
CA LEU A 230 -9.03 -2.59 -12.10
C LEU A 230 -10.24 -3.52 -12.35
N TYR A 231 -10.89 -3.41 -13.50
CA TYR A 231 -11.98 -4.30 -13.91
C TYR A 231 -11.52 -5.75 -14.02
N ASP A 232 -10.39 -5.99 -14.65
CA ASP A 232 -9.84 -7.34 -14.80
C ASP A 232 -9.55 -7.97 -13.44
N ARG A 233 -8.92 -7.21 -12.54
CA ARG A 233 -8.60 -7.68 -11.18
C ARG A 233 -9.83 -7.93 -10.30
N THR A 234 -10.93 -7.19 -10.48
CA THR A 234 -12.08 -7.23 -9.56
C THR A 234 -13.30 -7.97 -10.10
N CYS A 235 -13.51 -7.97 -11.41
CA CYS A 235 -14.73 -8.47 -12.06
C CYS A 235 -14.49 -9.70 -12.98
N VAL A 236 -13.29 -9.81 -13.56
CA VAL A 236 -12.90 -10.95 -14.42
C VAL A 236 -12.16 -12.02 -13.61
N GLY A 237 -11.29 -11.60 -12.70
CA GLY A 237 -10.50 -12.49 -11.84
C GLY A 237 -11.33 -13.42 -10.95
N ASP A 238 -10.61 -14.35 -10.33
CA ASP A 238 -11.20 -15.33 -9.42
C ASP A 238 -11.80 -14.65 -8.18
N VAL A 239 -13.01 -15.06 -7.84
CA VAL A 239 -13.73 -14.59 -6.66
C VAL A 239 -13.61 -15.64 -5.58
N HIS A 240 -12.99 -15.28 -4.45
CA HIS A 240 -12.82 -16.24 -3.35
C HIS A 240 -13.70 -15.94 -2.14
N THR A 241 -14.37 -14.78 -2.07
CA THR A 241 -15.25 -14.43 -0.93
C THR A 241 -16.67 -14.12 -1.35
N VAL A 242 -17.60 -14.23 -0.39
CA VAL A 242 -19.02 -13.91 -0.60
C VAL A 242 -19.18 -12.43 -0.93
N ASN A 243 -18.44 -11.56 -0.24
CA ASN A 243 -18.47 -10.12 -0.50
C ASN A 243 -17.95 -9.75 -1.91
N GLU A 244 -16.87 -10.38 -2.39
CA GLU A 244 -16.40 -10.20 -3.77
C GLU A 244 -17.43 -10.68 -4.79
N ARG A 245 -18.11 -11.81 -4.51
CA ARG A 245 -19.18 -12.32 -5.37
C ARG A 245 -20.34 -11.34 -5.45
N GLN A 246 -20.81 -10.84 -4.31
CA GLN A 246 -21.89 -9.85 -4.26
C GLN A 246 -21.53 -8.58 -5.03
N PHE A 247 -20.31 -8.07 -4.88
CA PHE A 247 -19.83 -6.92 -5.64
C PHE A 247 -19.87 -7.20 -7.14
N ARG A 248 -19.30 -8.33 -7.57
CA ARG A 248 -19.25 -8.72 -8.98
C ARG A 248 -20.65 -8.86 -9.55
N ASP A 249 -21.54 -9.57 -8.88
CA ASP A 249 -22.90 -9.83 -9.38
C ASP A 249 -23.72 -8.53 -9.49
N THR A 250 -23.45 -7.55 -8.62
CA THR A 250 -24.15 -6.25 -8.62
C THR A 250 -23.60 -5.29 -9.69
N TYR A 251 -22.27 -5.18 -9.80
CA TYR A 251 -21.62 -4.08 -10.54
C TYR A 251 -20.91 -4.49 -11.83
N LYS A 252 -20.59 -5.78 -12.04
CA LYS A 252 -19.81 -6.24 -13.21
C LYS A 252 -20.40 -5.77 -14.54
N ASN A 253 -21.72 -5.93 -14.71
CA ASN A 253 -22.40 -5.56 -15.95
C ASN A 253 -22.46 -4.03 -16.14
N GLN A 254 -22.65 -3.29 -15.05
CA GLN A 254 -22.67 -1.82 -15.08
C GLN A 254 -21.30 -1.27 -15.49
N ILE A 255 -20.21 -1.80 -14.91
CA ILE A 255 -18.84 -1.40 -15.23
C ILE A 255 -18.47 -1.81 -16.67
N ALA A 256 -18.82 -3.03 -17.10
CA ALA A 256 -18.59 -3.47 -18.47
C ALA A 256 -19.28 -2.55 -19.49
N THR A 257 -20.54 -2.18 -19.21
CA THR A 257 -21.29 -1.24 -20.05
C THR A 257 -20.63 0.13 -20.09
N ALA A 258 -20.13 0.64 -18.95
CA ALA A 258 -19.40 1.91 -18.88
C ALA A 258 -18.10 1.87 -19.70
N LEU A 259 -17.34 0.78 -19.64
CA LEU A 259 -16.14 0.56 -20.45
C LEU A 259 -16.47 0.49 -21.95
N ASP A 260 -17.58 -0.12 -22.33
CA ASP A 260 -18.01 -0.17 -23.73
C ASP A 260 -18.44 1.22 -24.22
N VAL A 261 -19.15 2.02 -23.41
CA VAL A 261 -19.46 3.43 -23.75
C VAL A 261 -18.18 4.21 -24.04
N TYR A 262 -17.12 4.00 -23.26
CA TYR A 262 -15.81 4.57 -23.54
C TYR A 262 -15.26 4.13 -24.90
N LYS A 263 -15.24 2.81 -25.19
CA LYS A 263 -14.71 2.27 -26.46
C LYS A 263 -15.39 2.88 -27.68
N TRP A 264 -16.70 3.17 -27.58
CA TRP A 264 -17.49 3.76 -28.67
C TRP A 264 -17.48 5.30 -28.70
N ASN A 265 -17.05 5.99 -27.64
CA ASN A 265 -17.07 7.46 -27.53
C ASN A 265 -15.67 8.04 -27.24
N LYS A 266 -14.63 7.48 -27.87
CA LYS A 266 -13.22 7.94 -27.71
C LYS A 266 -13.06 9.45 -27.99
N LEU A 267 -13.81 10.04 -28.89
CA LEU A 267 -13.63 11.45 -29.22
C LEU A 267 -14.42 12.42 -28.32
N ASP A 268 -15.22 11.91 -27.40
CA ASP A 268 -16.00 12.72 -26.45
C ASP A 268 -15.68 12.29 -25.00
N PRO A 269 -14.64 12.88 -24.39
CA PRO A 269 -14.20 12.53 -23.04
C PRO A 269 -15.29 12.78 -21.98
N ARG A 270 -16.11 13.82 -22.14
CA ARG A 270 -17.20 14.14 -21.19
C ARG A 270 -18.24 13.05 -21.21
N LYS A 271 -18.67 12.61 -22.40
CA LYS A 271 -19.66 11.54 -22.57
C LYS A 271 -19.11 10.18 -22.15
N ALA A 272 -17.86 9.87 -22.48
CA ALA A 272 -17.21 8.62 -22.07
C ALA A 272 -17.09 8.50 -20.54
N TRP A 273 -16.91 9.61 -19.82
CA TRP A 273 -16.79 9.62 -18.36
C TRP A 273 -18.12 9.61 -17.59
N GLN A 274 -19.24 10.02 -18.20
CA GLN A 274 -20.54 10.09 -17.52
C GLN A 274 -20.94 8.81 -16.75
N PRO A 275 -20.84 7.60 -17.34
CA PRO A 275 -21.22 6.37 -16.64
C PRO A 275 -20.36 6.12 -15.38
N PHE A 276 -19.08 6.49 -15.42
CA PHE A 276 -18.16 6.35 -14.27
C PHE A 276 -18.50 7.34 -13.15
N LYS A 277 -18.91 8.57 -13.49
CA LYS A 277 -19.46 9.53 -12.52
C LYS A 277 -20.71 8.99 -11.82
N GLN A 278 -21.64 8.42 -12.58
CA GLN A 278 -22.85 7.82 -12.01
C GLN A 278 -22.49 6.65 -11.08
N LEU A 279 -21.58 5.77 -11.50
CA LEU A 279 -21.09 4.67 -10.69
C LEU A 279 -20.46 5.16 -9.38
N LEU A 280 -19.62 6.20 -9.43
CA LEU A 280 -18.99 6.80 -8.25
C LEU A 280 -20.03 7.32 -7.25
N ILE A 281 -21.07 8.01 -7.73
CA ILE A 281 -22.17 8.50 -6.88
C ILE A 281 -22.88 7.32 -6.19
N HIS A 282 -23.21 6.26 -6.94
CA HIS A 282 -23.87 5.08 -6.39
C HIS A 282 -23.03 4.37 -5.33
N LEU A 283 -21.72 4.18 -5.58
CA LEU A 283 -20.81 3.56 -4.63
C LEU A 283 -20.66 4.41 -3.36
N THR A 284 -20.47 5.73 -3.50
CA THR A 284 -20.35 6.66 -2.37
C THR A 284 -21.60 6.68 -1.49
N GLN A 285 -22.79 6.71 -2.09
CA GLN A 285 -24.06 6.66 -1.36
C GLN A 285 -24.22 5.35 -0.58
N ARG A 286 -23.74 4.24 -1.14
CA ARG A 286 -23.80 2.93 -0.48
C ARG A 286 -22.80 2.81 0.65
N CYS A 287 -21.57 3.30 0.48
CA CYS A 287 -20.56 3.37 1.54
C CYS A 287 -21.09 4.13 2.77
N ASN A 288 -21.75 5.28 2.56
CA ASN A 288 -22.34 6.07 3.64
C ASN A 288 -23.48 5.37 4.40
N LYS A 289 -24.18 4.42 3.76
CA LYS A 289 -25.21 3.60 4.42
C LYS A 289 -24.61 2.37 5.12
N ARG A 290 -23.48 1.85 4.61
CA ARG A 290 -22.80 0.63 5.08
C ARG A 290 -21.84 0.87 6.24
N SER A 291 -21.44 2.12 6.51
CA SER A 291 -20.65 2.48 7.71
C SER A 291 -21.31 2.09 9.04
N LEU A 292 -22.59 1.70 9.02
CA LEU A 292 -23.37 1.20 10.16
C LEU A 292 -23.52 -0.34 10.20
N GLN A 293 -23.00 -1.09 9.21
CA GLN A 293 -23.14 -2.55 9.12
C GLN A 293 -21.82 -3.26 9.40
N THR A 294 -21.82 -4.10 10.43
CA THR A 294 -20.70 -5.01 10.73
C THR A 294 -20.67 -6.16 9.73
N LEU A 295 -19.54 -6.35 9.05
CA LEU A 295 -19.32 -7.52 8.19
C LEU A 295 -18.81 -8.70 9.01
N GLN A 296 -19.31 -9.90 8.71
CA GLN A 296 -18.82 -11.11 9.37
C GLN A 296 -17.51 -11.55 8.71
N THR A 297 -16.52 -11.94 9.54
CA THR A 297 -15.23 -12.46 9.08
C THR A 297 -15.38 -13.59 8.06
N ALA A 298 -16.37 -14.47 8.24
CA ALA A 298 -16.64 -15.58 7.33
C ALA A 298 -17.01 -15.13 5.90
N GLU A 299 -17.65 -13.97 5.75
CA GLU A 299 -18.08 -13.45 4.45
C GLU A 299 -16.93 -12.75 3.69
N VAL A 300 -15.91 -12.30 4.43
CA VAL A 300 -14.80 -11.47 3.92
C VAL A 300 -13.50 -12.26 3.81
N SER A 301 -13.22 -13.22 4.71
CA SER A 301 -12.15 -14.21 4.55
C SER A 301 -12.42 -15.47 5.38
N PRO A 302 -12.93 -16.54 4.74
CA PRO A 302 -13.01 -17.87 5.36
C PRO A 302 -11.63 -18.43 5.76
N ARG A 303 -10.57 -18.00 5.09
CA ARG A 303 -9.19 -18.41 5.38
C ARG A 303 -8.70 -17.84 6.71
N LEU A 304 -8.94 -16.56 6.98
CA LEU A 304 -8.64 -15.96 8.29
C LEU A 304 -9.42 -16.65 9.42
N LEU A 305 -10.69 -17.01 9.16
CA LEU A 305 -11.48 -17.80 10.11
C LEU A 305 -10.84 -19.17 10.37
N ALA A 306 -10.36 -19.86 9.33
CA ALA A 306 -9.65 -21.12 9.48
C ALA A 306 -8.34 -20.97 10.30
N PHE A 307 -7.62 -19.86 10.13
CA PHE A 307 -6.43 -19.55 10.95
C PHE A 307 -6.75 -19.28 12.42
N CYS A 308 -7.92 -18.71 12.74
CA CYS A 308 -8.36 -18.58 14.15
C CYS A 308 -8.54 -19.95 14.84
N HIS A 309 -8.80 -21.00 14.07
CA HIS A 309 -9.02 -22.36 14.56
C HIS A 309 -7.83 -23.30 14.31
N SER A 310 -6.81 -22.85 13.57
CA SER A 310 -5.63 -23.63 13.18
C SER A 310 -4.38 -23.18 13.96
N HIS A 311 -3.39 -24.08 14.03
CA HIS A 311 -2.05 -24.01 14.62
C HIS A 311 -1.67 -22.85 15.56
N VAL A 312 -1.09 -23.21 16.71
CA VAL A 312 -0.61 -22.35 17.80
C VAL A 312 0.26 -21.16 17.33
N SER A 313 1.01 -21.33 16.23
CA SER A 313 1.96 -20.36 15.67
C SER A 313 1.33 -19.04 15.22
N VAL A 314 0.25 -19.10 14.42
CA VAL A 314 -0.44 -17.90 13.90
C VAL A 314 -1.30 -17.28 14.99
N ALA A 315 -1.94 -18.09 15.83
CA ALA A 315 -2.71 -17.62 16.97
C ALA A 315 -1.85 -16.80 17.96
N GLU A 316 -0.58 -17.17 18.15
CA GLU A 316 0.36 -16.41 18.98
C GLU A 316 0.75 -15.08 18.37
N ILE A 317 0.91 -15.02 17.04
CA ILE A 317 1.15 -13.79 16.29
C ILE A 317 -0.08 -12.89 16.36
N ILE A 318 -1.29 -13.42 16.16
CA ILE A 318 -2.55 -12.68 16.31
C ILE A 318 -2.66 -12.13 17.73
N ARG A 319 -2.44 -12.95 18.77
CA ARG A 319 -2.41 -12.49 20.18
C ARG A 319 -1.35 -11.44 20.44
N HIS A 320 -0.20 -11.51 19.79
CA HIS A 320 0.86 -10.51 19.93
C HIS A 320 0.48 -9.19 19.25
N LEU A 321 -0.03 -9.24 18.02
CA LEU A 321 -0.55 -8.08 17.29
C LEU A 321 -1.71 -7.42 18.04
N CYS A 322 -2.65 -8.20 18.58
CA CYS A 322 -3.75 -7.68 19.39
C CYS A 322 -3.25 -6.98 20.66
N ARG A 323 -2.22 -7.51 21.31
CA ARG A 323 -1.60 -6.86 22.48
C ARG A 323 -0.96 -5.51 22.11
N LEU A 324 -0.25 -5.45 20.98
CA LEU A 324 0.36 -4.21 20.48
C LEU A 324 -0.70 -3.16 20.09
N LEU A 325 -1.75 -3.57 19.37
CA LEU A 325 -2.82 -2.67 18.95
C LEU A 325 -3.69 -2.18 20.12
N ASN A 326 -3.89 -3.01 21.15
CA ASN A 326 -4.63 -2.61 22.36
C ASN A 326 -3.80 -1.75 23.32
N SER A 327 -2.47 -1.74 23.22
CA SER A 327 -1.61 -0.82 24.01
C SER A 327 -1.48 0.58 23.41
N ASP A 328 -1.71 0.75 22.11
CA ASP A 328 -1.56 2.03 21.40
C ASP A 328 -2.92 2.62 20.96
N ILE A 329 -3.81 2.94 21.92
CA ILE A 329 -5.08 3.67 21.66
C ILE A 329 -4.83 5.17 21.37
N SER A 330 -3.64 5.58 20.92
CA SER A 330 -3.28 7.01 20.78
C SER A 330 -2.44 7.37 19.53
N LEU A 331 -2.51 6.63 18.42
CA LEU A 331 -1.91 7.12 17.17
C LEU A 331 -2.94 7.09 16.04
N GLY A 332 -3.31 8.30 15.64
CA GLY A 332 -4.17 8.56 14.50
C GLY A 332 -3.55 8.10 13.18
N TYR A 333 -4.45 7.91 12.22
CA TYR A 333 -4.26 7.67 10.79
C TYR A 333 -4.20 6.21 10.30
N HIS A 334 -5.29 5.86 9.62
CA HIS A 334 -5.35 5.15 8.34
C HIS A 334 -4.89 3.68 8.28
N SER A 335 -5.70 2.79 8.85
CA SER A 335 -6.28 1.56 8.24
C SER A 335 -6.70 0.64 9.37
N HIS A 336 -8.02 0.53 9.63
CA HIS A 336 -8.51 -0.04 10.87
C HIS A 336 -9.28 -1.35 10.64
N ILE A 337 -8.51 -2.43 10.53
CA ILE A 337 -9.00 -3.77 10.89
C ILE A 337 -8.81 -3.89 12.41
N PHE A 338 -9.88 -3.81 13.18
CA PHE A 338 -9.84 -4.11 14.62
C PHE A 338 -10.13 -5.59 14.84
N VAL A 339 -9.22 -6.30 15.49
CA VAL A 339 -9.47 -7.69 15.94
C VAL A 339 -10.09 -7.61 17.32
N LEU A 340 -11.39 -7.90 17.41
CA LEU A 340 -12.08 -8.05 18.70
C LEU A 340 -12.14 -9.56 19.01
N GLU A 341 -11.33 -9.99 19.98
CA GLU A 341 -11.50 -11.31 20.60
C GLU A 341 -12.57 -11.20 21.69
N ASN A 342 -13.68 -11.92 21.51
CA ASN A 342 -14.42 -12.47 22.64
C ASN A 342 -14.12 -13.97 22.69
N ASN A 343 -14.03 -14.54 23.91
CA ASN A 343 -13.63 -15.91 24.27
C ASN A 343 -14.28 -17.09 23.51
N ILE A 344 -15.13 -16.83 22.51
CA ILE A 344 -15.84 -17.83 21.73
C ILE A 344 -15.75 -17.55 20.22
N HIS A 345 -15.61 -16.29 19.76
CA HIS A 345 -15.56 -15.92 18.34
C HIS A 345 -14.58 -14.74 18.11
N SER A 346 -13.61 -14.94 17.21
CA SER A 346 -12.71 -13.88 16.71
C SER A 346 -13.43 -13.08 15.62
N TYR A 347 -13.83 -11.85 15.92
CA TYR A 347 -14.41 -10.95 14.93
C TYR A 347 -13.31 -10.04 14.37
N PHE A 348 -13.13 -10.06 13.05
CA PHE A 348 -12.38 -9.01 12.36
C PHE A 348 -13.38 -7.89 12.05
N LEU A 349 -13.34 -6.83 12.84
CA LEU A 349 -14.11 -5.62 12.60
C LEU A 349 -13.36 -4.79 11.54
N VAL A 350 -13.73 -4.95 10.27
CA VAL A 350 -13.28 -4.05 9.21
C VAL A 350 -14.14 -2.79 9.31
N LEU A 351 -13.60 -1.71 9.90
CA LEU A 351 -14.28 -0.42 9.86
C LEU A 351 -14.09 0.16 8.46
N SER A 352 -15.16 0.15 7.66
CA SER A 352 -15.20 0.88 6.40
C SER A 352 -15.15 2.38 6.70
N ASN A 353 -14.16 3.06 6.12
CA ASN A 353 -13.88 4.46 6.43
C ASN A 353 -15.02 5.35 5.92
N ALA A 354 -15.82 5.91 6.83
CA ALA A 354 -16.72 7.01 6.54
C ALA A 354 -15.92 8.32 6.54
N ASN A 355 -15.98 9.05 5.42
CA ASN A 355 -15.62 10.45 5.24
C ASN A 355 -14.15 10.89 5.44
N LYS A 356 -13.45 11.10 4.32
CA LYS A 356 -12.62 12.30 4.16
C LYS A 356 -13.54 13.46 3.77
N GLY A 357 -13.70 14.44 4.64
CA GLY A 357 -14.45 15.64 4.29
C GLY A 357 -14.64 16.63 5.44
N LYS A 358 -13.78 17.66 5.45
CA LYS A 358 -13.93 18.97 6.12
C LYS A 358 -13.78 18.99 7.64
N SER A 359 -12.56 19.23 8.11
CA SER A 359 -12.37 20.08 9.29
C SER A 359 -12.16 21.51 8.79
N GLY A 360 -13.26 22.21 8.54
CA GLY A 360 -13.27 23.65 8.43
C GLY A 360 -13.24 24.22 9.84
N THR A 361 -12.34 25.17 10.05
CA THR A 361 -12.19 26.01 11.23
C THR A 361 -13.52 26.62 11.65
N LEU A 362 -13.84 26.51 12.94
CA LEU A 362 -14.53 27.56 13.68
C LEU A 362 -13.79 27.75 15.01
#